data_AF-A0AAQ4CT23-F1
#
_entry.id   AF-A0AAQ4CT23-F1
#
_cell.length_a   1.000
_cell.length_b   1.000
_cell.length_c   1.000
_cell.angle_alpha   90.00
_cell.angle_beta   90.00
_cell.angle_gamma   90.00
#
_symmetry.space_group_name_H-M   'P 1'
#
loop_
_entity.id
_entity.type
_entity.pdbx_description
1 polymer ?
#
loop_
_entity_poly.entity_id
_entity_poly.type
_entity_poly.pdbx_seq_one_letter_code
_entity_poly.pdbx_strand_id
1 'polypeptide(L)'
;MTMGYSVFDTLRELDSIVDFARAKLQWDILFFINSKGPSSVSEIAEGTNNSKKAVIDAIRKLIDKELVVKVKYDVYDLSEKGKELLNKLNDLINNKTLKENIMENSDLASVNVNPAQYFYLIELLKAALINNDILPIERISRELGISRQTLKYYVDLFVNKKIFKKINKKSLFGKIRTCYILTSEGKKIAYKIPILIKIRNNIFLKILLKTTFSLRYESALIRLMAFLSLSAPIIIYYRNVSIVHIIGIIWLYILIFTTLLSIFAYTAMR
;
A
#
# COMPACT_ATOMS: atom_id res chain seq x y z
N MET A 1 -28.50 24.13 -19.52
CA MET A 1 -27.11 24.48 -19.18
C MET A 1 -26.79 23.89 -17.82
N THR A 2 -26.27 22.67 -17.77
CA THR A 2 -25.76 22.07 -16.54
C THR A 2 -24.33 22.58 -16.34
N MET A 3 -24.13 23.49 -15.37
CA MET A 3 -22.80 23.85 -14.90
C MET A 3 -22.14 22.58 -14.37
N GLY A 4 -21.19 22.03 -15.12
CA GLY A 4 -20.35 20.95 -14.63
C GLY A 4 -19.46 21.50 -13.53
N TYR A 5 -19.80 21.23 -12.27
CA TYR A 5 -18.87 21.42 -11.16
C TYR A 5 -17.58 20.67 -11.51
N SER A 6 -16.44 21.36 -11.43
CA SER A 6 -15.17 20.69 -11.68
C SER A 6 -14.96 19.67 -10.55
N VAL A 7 -14.37 18.53 -10.90
CA VAL A 7 -14.01 17.46 -9.94
C VAL A 7 -13.24 18.02 -8.74
N PHE A 8 -12.41 19.03 -8.99
CA PHE A 8 -11.63 19.72 -7.96
C PHE A 8 -12.52 20.51 -7.00
N ASP A 9 -13.59 21.14 -7.48
CA ASP A 9 -14.54 21.86 -6.61
C ASP A 9 -15.30 20.90 -5.71
N THR A 10 -15.75 19.76 -6.23
CA THR A 10 -16.41 18.73 -5.42
C THR A 10 -15.43 18.10 -4.42
N LEU A 11 -14.18 17.82 -4.81
CA LEU A 11 -13.17 17.33 -3.88
C LEU A 11 -12.85 18.36 -2.79
N ARG A 12 -12.80 19.65 -3.14
CA ARG A 12 -12.58 20.74 -2.17
C ARG A 12 -13.76 20.92 -1.23
N GLU A 13 -14.99 20.77 -1.73
CA GLU A 13 -16.21 20.75 -0.91
C GLU A 13 -16.15 19.57 0.08
N LEU A 14 -15.87 18.36 -0.39
CA LEU A 14 -15.75 17.18 0.48
C LEU A 14 -14.64 17.34 1.54
N ASP A 15 -13.48 17.85 1.13
CA ASP A 15 -12.34 18.11 2.03
C ASP A 15 -12.66 19.17 3.09
N SER A 16 -13.48 20.16 2.74
CA SER A 16 -13.94 21.18 3.70
C SER A 16 -14.85 20.62 4.79
N ILE A 17 -15.58 19.52 4.50
CA ILE A 17 -16.46 18.85 5.46
C ILE A 17 -15.65 17.85 6.31
N VAL A 18 -14.87 16.99 5.67
CA VAL A 18 -13.97 16.04 6.34
C VAL A 18 -12.62 16.00 5.62
N ASP A 19 -11.62 16.64 6.24
CA ASP A 19 -10.24 16.71 5.73
C ASP A 19 -9.69 15.31 5.38
N PHE A 20 -9.37 15.09 4.10
CA PHE A 20 -8.89 13.80 3.60
C PHE A 20 -7.52 13.41 4.17
N ALA A 21 -6.67 14.38 4.47
CA ALA A 21 -5.30 14.15 4.92
C ALA A 21 -5.22 13.90 6.43
N ARG A 22 -6.05 14.58 7.22
CA ARG A 22 -5.96 14.59 8.69
C ARG A 22 -7.04 13.78 9.38
N ALA A 23 -8.20 13.58 8.76
CA ALA A 23 -9.36 12.97 9.40
C ALA A 23 -9.61 11.51 8.99
N LYS A 24 -8.53 10.72 8.83
CA LYS A 24 -8.62 9.30 8.40
C LYS A 24 -9.64 8.49 9.21
N LEU A 25 -9.60 8.55 10.54
CA LEU A 25 -10.52 7.79 11.40
C LEU A 25 -11.99 8.19 11.17
N GLN A 26 -12.27 9.46 10.86
CA GLN A 26 -13.63 9.93 10.57
C GLN A 26 -14.13 9.29 9.28
N TRP A 27 -13.29 9.24 8.24
CA TRP A 27 -13.60 8.53 6.99
C TRP A 27 -13.79 7.02 7.20
N ASP A 28 -12.89 6.37 7.95
CA ASP A 28 -12.98 4.94 8.25
C ASP A 28 -14.32 4.59 8.94
N ILE A 29 -14.79 5.43 9.87
CA ILE A 29 -16.10 5.27 10.54
C ILE A 29 -17.27 5.46 9.58
N LEU A 30 -17.25 6.50 8.74
CA LEU A 30 -18.32 6.76 7.77
C LEU A 30 -18.49 5.59 6.80
N PHE A 31 -17.38 5.06 6.25
CA PHE A 31 -17.43 3.89 5.37
C PHE A 31 -17.88 2.63 6.09
N PHE A 32 -17.42 2.42 7.32
CA PHE A 32 -17.84 1.26 8.11
C PHE A 32 -19.35 1.24 8.33
N ILE A 33 -19.93 2.35 8.80
CA ILE A 33 -21.37 2.48 9.02
C ILE A 33 -22.14 2.36 7.68
N ASN A 34 -21.66 2.97 6.60
CA ASN A 34 -22.29 2.84 5.29
C ASN A 34 -22.37 1.39 4.79
N SER A 35 -21.34 0.60 5.09
CA SER A 35 -21.22 -0.79 4.61
C SER A 35 -21.97 -1.79 5.48
N LYS A 36 -21.95 -1.61 6.81
CA LYS A 36 -22.52 -2.54 7.78
C LYS A 36 -23.92 -2.13 8.25
N GLY A 37 -24.25 -0.85 8.16
CA GLY A 37 -25.42 -0.23 8.78
C GLY A 37 -25.16 0.27 10.21
N PRO A 38 -26.23 0.60 10.96
CA PRO A 38 -26.14 1.13 12.31
C PRO A 38 -25.25 0.27 13.21
N SER A 39 -24.24 0.86 13.83
CA SER A 39 -23.20 0.11 14.55
C SER A 39 -22.86 0.73 15.90
N SER A 40 -22.55 -0.12 16.89
CA SER A 40 -22.10 0.31 18.21
C SER A 40 -20.65 0.82 18.22
N VAL A 41 -20.26 1.59 19.24
CA VAL A 41 -18.86 2.03 19.42
C VAL A 41 -17.89 0.85 19.41
N SER A 42 -18.27 -0.25 20.05
CA SER A 42 -17.42 -1.43 20.15
C SER A 42 -17.19 -2.08 18.79
N GLU A 43 -18.25 -2.21 17.97
CA GLU A 43 -18.16 -2.77 16.63
C GLU A 43 -17.38 -1.87 15.68
N ILE A 44 -17.55 -0.54 15.79
CA ILE A 44 -16.80 0.42 15.00
C ILE A 44 -15.30 0.38 15.38
N ALA A 45 -14.99 0.28 16.68
CA ALA A 45 -13.61 0.17 17.15
C ALA A 45 -12.92 -1.10 16.63
N GLU A 46 -13.62 -2.23 16.65
CA GLU A 46 -13.13 -3.49 16.08
C GLU A 46 -12.97 -3.40 14.56
N GLY A 47 -14.00 -2.92 13.85
CA GLY A 47 -14.02 -2.83 12.39
C GLY A 47 -13.02 -1.82 11.81
N THR A 48 -12.71 -0.76 12.55
CA THR A 48 -11.72 0.25 12.15
C THR A 48 -10.34 0.01 12.75
N ASN A 49 -10.16 -1.01 13.59
CA ASN A 49 -8.92 -1.31 14.33
C ASN A 49 -8.38 -0.09 15.12
N ASN A 50 -9.25 0.57 15.87
CA ASN A 50 -8.93 1.75 16.68
C ASN A 50 -9.44 1.60 18.12
N SER A 51 -8.86 2.37 19.04
CA SER A 51 -9.34 2.36 20.44
C SER A 51 -10.76 2.92 20.55
N LYS A 52 -11.59 2.35 21.44
CA LYS A 52 -12.94 2.87 21.73
C LYS A 52 -12.94 4.36 22.07
N LYS A 53 -11.92 4.84 22.80
CA LYS A 53 -11.76 6.26 23.14
C LYS A 53 -11.60 7.15 21.90
N ALA A 54 -10.75 6.74 20.96
CA ALA A 54 -10.54 7.47 19.71
C ALA A 54 -11.79 7.46 18.84
N VAL A 55 -12.51 6.33 18.78
CA VAL A 55 -13.78 6.21 18.07
C VAL A 55 -14.84 7.12 18.68
N ILE A 56 -14.98 7.19 20.01
CA ILE A 56 -15.93 8.10 20.67
C ILE A 56 -15.64 9.56 20.32
N ASP A 57 -14.37 9.98 20.37
CA ASP A 57 -13.97 11.34 20.00
C ASP A 57 -14.28 11.65 18.53
N ALA A 58 -13.98 10.70 17.63
CA ALA A 58 -14.26 10.84 16.21
C ALA A 58 -15.77 10.87 15.90
N ILE A 59 -16.56 10.00 16.54
CA ILE A 59 -18.03 9.99 16.44
C ILE A 59 -18.61 11.31 16.92
N ARG A 60 -18.15 11.83 18.07
CA ARG A 60 -18.58 13.15 18.57
C ARG A 60 -18.33 14.24 17.52
N LYS A 61 -17.13 14.29 16.92
CA LYS A 61 -16.81 15.24 15.84
C LYS A 61 -17.69 15.04 14.59
N LEU A 62 -18.05 13.81 14.26
CA LEU A 62 -18.94 13.49 13.14
C LEU A 62 -20.39 13.89 13.42
N ILE A 63 -20.85 13.79 14.68
CA ILE A 63 -22.15 14.28 15.14
C ILE A 63 -22.17 15.82 15.10
N ASP A 64 -21.12 16.48 15.58
CA ASP A 64 -20.99 17.94 15.53
C ASP A 64 -21.03 18.47 14.09
N LYS A 65 -20.57 17.68 13.12
CA LYS A 65 -20.65 17.96 11.67
C LYS A 65 -21.98 17.55 11.03
N GLU A 66 -22.88 16.95 11.81
CA GLU A 66 -24.16 16.39 11.39
C GLU A 66 -24.02 15.28 10.34
N LEU A 67 -22.92 14.53 10.33
CA LEU A 67 -22.71 13.43 9.39
C LEU A 67 -23.20 12.09 9.95
N VAL A 68 -23.16 11.95 11.27
CA VAL A 68 -23.57 10.75 12.00
C VAL A 68 -24.65 11.12 13.01
N VAL A 69 -25.62 10.25 13.22
CA VAL A 69 -26.69 10.38 14.21
C VAL A 69 -26.67 9.20 15.17
N LYS A 70 -27.09 9.48 16.41
CA LYS A 70 -27.26 8.46 17.43
C LYS A 70 -28.64 7.84 17.29
N VAL A 71 -28.72 6.55 17.00
CA VAL A 71 -29.99 5.84 16.81
C VAL A 71 -30.53 5.33 18.14
N LYS A 72 -29.72 4.58 18.89
CA LYS A 72 -30.12 3.99 20.18
C LYS A 72 -28.89 3.68 21.05
N TYR A 73 -28.92 4.04 22.33
CA TYR A 73 -27.84 3.74 23.30
C TYR A 73 -26.43 4.14 22.87
N ASP A 74 -25.63 3.24 22.31
CA ASP A 74 -24.28 3.49 21.80
C ASP A 74 -24.16 3.14 20.30
N VAL A 75 -25.30 3.00 19.62
CA VAL A 75 -25.44 2.69 18.20
C VAL A 75 -25.62 3.97 17.39
N TYR A 76 -24.81 4.09 16.35
CA TYR A 76 -24.75 5.25 15.47
C TYR A 76 -24.99 4.84 14.02
N ASP A 77 -25.64 5.72 13.27
CA ASP A 77 -25.90 5.56 11.83
C ASP A 77 -25.57 6.85 11.08
N LEU A 78 -25.49 6.78 9.75
CA LEU A 78 -25.32 7.96 8.92
C LEU A 78 -26.59 8.82 8.95
N SER A 79 -26.40 10.12 9.12
CA SER A 79 -27.44 11.11 8.80
C SER A 79 -27.70 11.15 7.29
N GLU A 80 -28.76 11.84 6.88
CA GLU A 80 -29.00 12.14 5.45
C GLU A 80 -27.84 12.91 4.82
N LYS A 81 -27.26 13.88 5.54
CA LYS A 81 -26.08 14.64 5.10
C LYS A 81 -24.84 13.74 4.96
N GLY A 82 -24.67 12.77 5.85
CA GLY A 82 -23.59 11.77 5.79
C GLY A 82 -23.74 10.83 4.59
N LYS A 83 -24.96 10.39 4.30
CA LYS A 83 -25.27 9.60 3.10
C LYS A 83 -25.04 10.40 1.83
N GLU A 84 -25.48 11.66 1.79
CA GLU A 84 -25.26 12.56 0.65
C GLU A 84 -23.77 12.77 0.38
N LEU A 85 -22.97 12.99 1.44
CA LEU A 85 -21.52 13.12 1.33
C LEU A 85 -20.85 11.88 0.72
N LEU A 86 -21.23 10.68 1.17
CA LEU A 86 -20.71 9.44 0.61
C LEU A 86 -21.20 9.17 -0.82
N ASN A 87 -22.42 9.57 -1.15
CA ASN A 87 -22.96 9.49 -2.51
C ASN A 87 -22.21 10.43 -3.45
N LYS A 88 -21.96 11.69 -3.06
CA LYS A 88 -21.10 12.62 -3.83
C LYS A 88 -19.71 12.04 -4.07
N LEU A 89 -19.11 11.40 -3.07
CA LEU A 89 -17.82 10.74 -3.23
C LEU A 89 -17.89 9.53 -4.17
N ASN A 90 -18.93 8.70 -4.05
CA ASN A 90 -19.15 7.56 -4.93
C ASN A 90 -19.40 8.01 -6.38
N ASP A 91 -20.15 9.08 -6.59
CA ASP A 91 -20.42 9.67 -7.91
C ASP A 91 -19.15 10.25 -8.51
N LEU A 92 -18.23 10.83 -7.72
CA LEU A 92 -16.90 11.20 -8.21
C LEU A 92 -16.08 9.99 -8.66
N ILE A 93 -16.11 8.91 -7.88
CA ILE A 93 -15.38 7.68 -8.22
C ILE A 93 -15.99 6.99 -9.46
N ASN A 94 -17.31 7.04 -9.60
CA ASN A 94 -18.06 6.35 -10.64
C ASN A 94 -18.36 7.21 -11.88
N ASN A 95 -18.10 8.52 -11.84
CA ASN A 95 -18.42 9.42 -12.94
C ASN A 95 -17.67 9.01 -14.22
N LYS A 96 -18.45 8.58 -15.22
CA LYS A 96 -17.99 8.19 -16.55
C LYS A 96 -17.26 9.33 -17.27
N THR A 97 -17.58 10.57 -16.97
CA THR A 97 -16.95 11.79 -17.50
C THR A 97 -15.54 12.05 -16.95
N LEU A 98 -15.22 11.57 -15.74
CA LEU A 98 -13.86 11.53 -15.21
C LEU A 98 -13.01 10.48 -15.93
N LYS A 99 -13.63 9.33 -16.28
CA LYS A 99 -13.03 8.36 -17.18
C LYS A 99 -12.78 8.96 -18.57
N GLU A 100 -13.76 9.63 -19.16
CA GLU A 100 -13.71 10.16 -20.53
C GLU A 100 -12.79 11.39 -20.71
N ASN A 101 -12.77 12.35 -19.77
CA ASN A 101 -11.90 13.53 -19.87
C ASN A 101 -10.43 13.25 -19.46
N ILE A 102 -10.17 12.24 -18.61
CA ILE A 102 -8.82 11.73 -18.36
C ILE A 102 -8.38 10.77 -19.50
N MET A 103 -9.34 10.16 -20.22
CA MET A 103 -9.12 9.23 -21.33
C MET A 103 -8.45 9.86 -22.54
N GLU A 104 -8.69 11.14 -22.82
CA GLU A 104 -8.12 11.79 -24.01
C GLU A 104 -6.65 12.24 -23.83
N ASN A 105 -6.15 12.41 -22.60
CA ASN A 105 -4.84 13.04 -22.37
C ASN A 105 -3.85 12.21 -21.54
N SER A 106 -4.11 10.93 -21.29
CA SER A 106 -3.13 10.09 -20.57
C SER A 106 -3.06 8.65 -21.05
N ASP A 107 -1.85 8.19 -21.39
CA ASP A 107 -1.49 6.78 -21.66
C ASP A 107 -1.85 5.79 -20.51
N LEU A 108 -2.46 6.28 -19.43
CA LEU A 108 -2.97 5.54 -18.28
C LEU A 108 -4.41 5.02 -18.50
N ALA A 109 -5.10 5.49 -19.54
CA ALA A 109 -6.53 5.29 -19.77
C ALA A 109 -6.95 3.88 -20.23
N SER A 110 -6.00 2.99 -20.59
CA SER A 110 -6.34 1.61 -20.96
C SER A 110 -6.62 0.70 -19.75
N VAL A 111 -6.48 1.20 -18.53
CA VAL A 111 -6.84 0.48 -17.32
C VAL A 111 -8.23 0.94 -16.88
N ASN A 112 -9.25 0.21 -17.31
CA ASN A 112 -10.58 0.22 -16.69
C ASN A 112 -10.40 -0.35 -15.26
N VAL A 113 -9.91 0.47 -14.33
CA VAL A 113 -9.28 -0.03 -13.10
C VAL A 113 -10.34 -0.49 -12.11
N ASN A 114 -10.60 -1.80 -12.09
CA ASN A 114 -11.06 -2.46 -10.87
C ASN A 114 -10.04 -2.11 -9.75
N PRO A 115 -10.47 -1.66 -8.55
CA PRO A 115 -9.56 -1.34 -7.45
C PRO A 115 -8.49 -2.41 -7.17
N ALA A 116 -8.83 -3.69 -7.37
CA ALA A 116 -7.88 -4.78 -7.28
C ALA A 116 -6.74 -4.67 -8.32
N GLN A 117 -7.04 -4.33 -9.57
CA GLN A 117 -6.02 -4.11 -10.60
C GLN A 117 -5.11 -2.94 -10.23
N TYR A 118 -5.65 -1.87 -9.65
CA TYR A 118 -4.83 -0.73 -9.21
C TYR A 118 -3.85 -1.15 -8.11
N PHE A 119 -4.37 -1.88 -7.12
CA PHE A 119 -3.56 -2.43 -6.03
C PHE A 119 -2.42 -3.30 -6.56
N TYR A 120 -2.72 -4.27 -7.43
CA TYR A 120 -1.69 -5.13 -8.01
C TYR A 120 -0.72 -4.37 -8.90
N LEU A 121 -1.16 -3.35 -9.64
CA LEU A 121 -0.26 -2.51 -10.42
C LEU A 121 0.77 -1.83 -9.52
N ILE A 122 0.34 -1.21 -8.43
CA ILE A 122 1.24 -0.54 -7.47
C ILE A 122 2.24 -1.54 -6.89
N GLU A 123 1.78 -2.70 -6.42
CA GLU A 123 2.67 -3.69 -5.80
C GLU A 123 3.67 -4.28 -6.81
N LEU A 124 3.25 -4.51 -8.06
CA LEU A 124 4.13 -4.98 -9.13
C LEU A 124 5.18 -3.93 -9.54
N LEU A 125 4.77 -2.66 -9.70
CA LEU A 125 5.69 -1.56 -9.98
C LEU A 125 6.71 -1.40 -8.84
N LYS A 126 6.25 -1.47 -7.60
CA LYS A 126 7.08 -1.43 -6.41
C LYS A 126 8.13 -2.55 -6.42
N ALA A 127 7.68 -3.78 -6.64
CA ALA A 127 8.55 -4.94 -6.71
C ALA A 127 9.61 -4.82 -7.81
N ALA A 128 9.23 -4.31 -8.99
CA ALA A 128 10.15 -4.08 -10.10
C ALA A 128 11.20 -3.01 -9.74
N LEU A 129 10.80 -1.87 -9.17
CA LEU A 129 11.74 -0.81 -8.76
C LEU A 129 12.76 -1.31 -7.73
N ILE A 130 12.33 -2.15 -6.78
CA ILE A 130 13.21 -2.77 -5.77
C ILE A 130 14.22 -3.75 -6.42
N ASN A 131 13.79 -4.46 -7.46
CA ASN A 131 14.56 -5.53 -8.10
C ASN A 131 15.18 -5.12 -9.44
N ASN A 132 15.58 -3.84 -9.59
CA ASN A 132 16.25 -3.31 -10.77
C ASN A 132 15.45 -3.57 -12.06
N ASP A 133 14.17 -3.18 -12.03
CA ASP A 133 13.19 -3.31 -13.11
C ASP A 133 12.77 -4.74 -13.45
N ILE A 134 13.35 -5.75 -12.80
CA ILE A 134 12.98 -7.16 -12.98
C ILE A 134 11.89 -7.52 -11.98
N LEU A 135 10.88 -8.26 -12.44
CA LEU A 135 9.77 -8.68 -11.60
C LEU A 135 9.97 -10.14 -11.12
N PRO A 136 10.29 -10.38 -9.83
CA PRO A 136 10.45 -11.73 -9.29
C PRO A 136 9.10 -12.35 -8.90
N ILE A 137 8.42 -12.97 -9.86
CA ILE A 137 7.08 -13.55 -9.71
C ILE A 137 6.96 -14.44 -8.46
N GLU A 138 7.89 -15.36 -8.22
CA GLU A 138 7.83 -16.30 -7.10
C GLU A 138 8.01 -15.64 -5.73
N ARG A 139 8.70 -14.49 -5.68
CA ARG A 139 8.88 -13.74 -4.43
C ARG A 139 7.64 -12.92 -4.13
N ILE A 140 7.12 -12.24 -5.14
CA ILE A 140 5.94 -11.39 -5.03
C ILE A 140 4.71 -12.23 -4.69
N SER A 141 4.54 -13.41 -5.32
CA SER A 141 3.40 -14.28 -5.02
C SER A 141 3.37 -14.71 -3.55
N ARG A 142 4.54 -15.02 -2.98
CA ARG A 142 4.68 -15.37 -1.56
C ARG A 142 4.44 -14.17 -0.65
N GLU A 143 4.96 -13.00 -1.00
CA GLU A 143 4.76 -11.78 -0.22
C GLU A 143 3.30 -11.35 -0.18
N LEU A 144 2.60 -11.42 -1.32
CA LEU A 144 1.21 -11.03 -1.44
C LEU A 144 0.23 -12.12 -0.97
N GLY A 145 0.71 -13.33 -0.65
CA GLY A 145 -0.15 -14.44 -0.23
C GLY A 145 -1.09 -14.96 -1.32
N ILE A 146 -0.74 -14.80 -2.61
CA ILE A 146 -1.57 -15.24 -3.73
C ILE A 146 -0.86 -16.27 -4.62
N SER A 147 -1.66 -17.03 -5.38
CA SER A 147 -1.12 -18.02 -6.31
C SER A 147 -0.26 -17.37 -7.41
N ARG A 148 0.73 -18.11 -7.91
CA ARG A 148 1.55 -17.66 -9.04
C ARG A 148 0.72 -17.41 -10.30
N GLN A 149 -0.35 -18.19 -10.49
CA GLN A 149 -1.26 -18.05 -11.64
C GLN A 149 -2.03 -16.73 -11.56
N THR A 150 -2.57 -16.40 -10.38
CA THR A 150 -3.27 -15.13 -10.12
C THR A 150 -2.34 -13.95 -10.37
N LEU A 151 -1.11 -13.99 -9.85
CA LEU A 151 -0.14 -12.91 -10.08
C LEU A 151 0.21 -12.78 -11.57
N LYS A 152 0.41 -13.91 -12.25
CA LYS A 152 0.74 -13.93 -13.68
C LYS A 152 -0.40 -13.35 -14.53
N TYR A 153 -1.65 -13.63 -14.20
CA TYR A 153 -2.81 -13.01 -14.83
C TYR A 153 -2.73 -11.47 -14.77
N TYR A 154 -2.49 -10.91 -13.58
CA TYR A 154 -2.33 -9.45 -13.45
C TYR A 154 -1.12 -8.91 -14.21
N VAL A 155 0.01 -9.61 -14.16
CA VAL A 155 1.20 -9.20 -14.92
C VAL A 155 0.92 -9.21 -16.42
N ASP A 156 0.29 -10.26 -16.95
CA ASP A 156 -0.03 -10.38 -18.37
C ASP A 156 -1.04 -9.29 -18.80
N LEU A 157 -2.00 -8.91 -17.94
CA LEU A 157 -2.86 -7.73 -18.17
C LEU A 157 -2.04 -6.44 -18.34
N PHE A 158 -1.01 -6.23 -17.53
CA PHE A 158 -0.16 -5.04 -17.60
C PHE A 158 0.90 -5.14 -18.71
N VAL A 159 1.26 -6.34 -19.18
CA VAL A 159 2.05 -6.54 -20.39
C VAL A 159 1.27 -6.07 -21.62
N ASN A 160 -0.02 -6.41 -21.72
CA ASN A 160 -0.88 -5.94 -22.81
C ASN A 160 -0.97 -4.42 -22.87
N LYS A 161 -0.87 -3.76 -21.70
CA LYS A 161 -0.84 -2.29 -21.57
C LYS A 161 0.54 -1.67 -21.70
N LYS A 162 1.53 -2.45 -22.16
CA LYS A 162 2.93 -2.02 -22.37
C LYS A 162 3.63 -1.49 -21.11
N ILE A 163 3.12 -1.78 -19.90
CA ILE A 163 3.74 -1.40 -18.62
C ILE A 163 4.91 -2.34 -18.31
N PHE A 164 4.72 -3.62 -18.58
CA PHE A 164 5.76 -4.65 -18.48
C PHE A 164 6.04 -5.28 -19.83
N LYS A 165 7.23 -5.84 -20.00
CA LYS A 165 7.64 -6.61 -21.16
C LYS A 165 8.10 -8.00 -20.72
N LYS A 166 7.61 -9.02 -21.42
CA LYS A 166 8.04 -10.40 -21.27
C LYS A 166 9.36 -10.60 -22.03
N ILE A 167 10.40 -11.07 -21.34
CA ILE A 167 11.71 -11.35 -21.91
C ILE A 167 12.12 -12.78 -21.55
N ASN A 168 12.56 -13.53 -22.55
CA ASN A 168 13.11 -14.87 -22.34
C ASN A 168 14.60 -14.74 -22.02
N LYS A 169 14.99 -15.03 -20.78
CA LYS A 169 16.40 -15.06 -20.37
C LYS A 169 16.89 -16.50 -20.36
N LYS A 170 17.97 -16.77 -21.10
CA LYS A 170 18.67 -18.05 -21.00
C LYS A 170 19.37 -18.10 -19.64
N SER A 171 19.07 -19.13 -18.85
CA SER A 171 19.85 -19.48 -17.67
C SER A 171 21.27 -19.89 -18.09
N LEU A 172 22.24 -19.75 -17.18
CA LEU A 172 23.60 -20.29 -17.34
C LEU A 172 23.60 -21.77 -17.72
N PHE A 173 22.56 -22.52 -17.34
CA PHE A 173 22.34 -23.93 -17.66
C PHE A 173 21.42 -24.16 -18.88
N GLY A 174 21.33 -23.22 -19.82
CA GLY A 174 20.55 -23.36 -21.07
C GLY A 174 19.02 -23.34 -20.92
N LYS A 175 18.47 -23.49 -19.72
CA LYS A 175 17.02 -23.38 -19.46
C LYS A 175 16.51 -21.96 -19.72
N ILE A 176 15.57 -21.82 -20.66
CA ILE A 176 14.90 -20.55 -20.94
C ILE A 176 13.94 -20.25 -19.79
N ARG A 177 14.16 -19.16 -19.06
CA ARG A 177 13.23 -18.65 -18.05
C ARG A 177 12.55 -17.40 -18.56
N THR A 178 11.24 -17.37 -18.42
CA THR A 178 10.46 -16.17 -18.73
C THR A 178 10.63 -15.18 -17.58
N CYS A 179 11.14 -13.99 -17.87
CA CYS A 179 11.22 -12.88 -16.94
C CYS A 179 10.33 -11.73 -17.42
N TYR A 180 9.81 -10.94 -16.49
CA TYR A 180 9.04 -9.74 -16.79
C TYR A 180 9.87 -8.54 -16.35
N ILE A 181 9.99 -7.54 -17.23
CA ILE A 181 10.78 -6.34 -17.01
C ILE A 181 9.91 -5.10 -17.17
N LEU A 182 10.12 -4.10 -16.33
CA LEU A 182 9.44 -2.81 -16.38
C LEU A 182 9.89 -2.01 -17.62
N THR A 183 8.93 -1.55 -18.42
CA THR A 183 9.22 -0.75 -19.63
C THR A 183 9.48 0.72 -19.29
N SER A 184 9.91 1.50 -20.28
CA SER A 184 9.99 2.97 -20.18
C SER A 184 8.64 3.59 -19.83
N GLU A 185 7.54 3.11 -20.44
CA GLU A 185 6.19 3.59 -20.12
C GLU A 185 5.79 3.25 -18.69
N GLY A 186 6.04 2.00 -18.25
CA GLY A 186 5.79 1.61 -16.87
C GLY A 186 6.59 2.43 -15.85
N LYS A 187 7.81 2.85 -16.20
CA LYS A 187 8.62 3.78 -15.38
C LYS A 187 7.98 5.17 -15.29
N LYS A 188 7.51 5.73 -16.39
CA LYS A 188 6.79 7.02 -16.38
C LYS A 188 5.59 6.98 -15.44
N ILE A 189 4.82 5.88 -15.47
CA ILE A 189 3.69 5.65 -14.56
C ILE A 189 4.18 5.60 -13.11
N ALA A 190 5.19 4.78 -12.83
CA ALA A 190 5.73 4.63 -11.49
C ALA A 190 6.23 5.96 -10.90
N TYR A 191 6.82 6.82 -11.73
CA TYR A 191 7.37 8.10 -11.30
C TYR A 191 6.31 9.18 -11.04
N LYS A 192 5.04 8.91 -11.34
CA LYS A 192 3.91 9.78 -10.96
C LYS A 192 3.34 9.42 -9.59
N ILE A 193 3.68 8.25 -9.04
CA ILE A 193 3.09 7.73 -7.80
C ILE A 193 4.01 8.07 -6.62
N PRO A 194 3.59 8.92 -5.66
CA PRO A 194 4.47 9.41 -4.59
C PRO A 194 5.16 8.31 -3.78
N ILE A 195 4.45 7.24 -3.43
CA ILE A 195 5.02 6.11 -2.67
C ILE A 195 6.15 5.41 -3.43
N LEU A 196 6.09 5.35 -4.76
CA LEU A 196 7.11 4.71 -5.59
C LEU A 196 8.32 5.63 -5.81
N ILE A 197 8.11 6.95 -5.86
CA ILE A 197 9.21 7.93 -5.91
C ILE A 197 10.09 7.82 -4.67
N LYS A 198 9.48 7.71 -3.48
CA LYS A 198 10.20 7.52 -2.21
C LYS A 198 11.11 6.29 -2.26
N ILE A 199 10.58 5.17 -2.76
CA ILE A 199 11.33 3.90 -2.87
C ILE A 199 12.48 4.00 -3.88
N ARG A 200 12.25 4.68 -5.01
CA ARG A 200 13.27 4.86 -6.04
C ARG A 200 14.46 5.67 -5.53
N ASN A 201 14.19 6.79 -4.86
CA ASN A 201 15.23 7.74 -4.46
C ASN A 201 15.99 7.27 -3.20
N ASN A 202 15.43 6.33 -2.44
CA ASN A 202 16.01 5.86 -1.18
C ASN A 202 16.72 4.51 -1.37
N ILE A 203 18.05 4.57 -1.56
CA ILE A 203 18.86 3.36 -1.78
C ILE A 203 18.88 2.45 -0.54
N PHE A 204 18.84 3.03 0.67
CA PHE A 204 18.83 2.29 1.93
C PHE A 204 17.55 1.47 2.06
N LEU A 205 16.40 2.08 1.77
CA LEU A 205 15.11 1.41 1.72
C LEU A 205 15.11 0.30 0.67
N LYS A 206 15.67 0.56 -0.53
CA LYS A 206 15.76 -0.44 -1.58
C LYS A 206 16.60 -1.65 -1.16
N ILE A 207 17.75 -1.42 -0.52
CA ILE A 207 18.60 -2.49 0.02
C ILE A 207 17.84 -3.28 1.07
N LEU A 208 17.25 -2.59 2.06
CA LEU A 208 16.49 -3.22 3.15
C LEU A 208 15.37 -4.13 2.63
N LEU A 209 14.49 -3.60 1.77
CA LEU A 209 13.37 -4.34 1.17
C LEU A 209 13.86 -5.53 0.33
N LYS A 210 14.97 -5.35 -0.40
CA LYS A 210 15.56 -6.41 -1.22
C LYS A 210 16.15 -7.53 -0.35
N THR A 211 16.81 -7.20 0.76
CA THR A 211 17.42 -8.18 1.67
C THR A 211 16.39 -8.95 2.48
N THR A 212 15.30 -8.31 2.91
CA THR A 212 14.25 -8.97 3.70
C THR A 212 13.14 -9.61 2.84
N PHE A 213 13.28 -9.49 1.51
CA PHE A 213 12.28 -9.90 0.53
C PHE A 213 10.89 -9.31 0.78
N SER A 214 10.83 -8.06 1.23
CA SER A 214 9.60 -7.39 1.61
C SER A 214 9.20 -6.33 0.61
N LEU A 215 7.90 -6.07 0.49
CA LEU A 215 7.37 -4.94 -0.29
C LEU A 215 7.00 -3.73 0.58
N ARG A 216 7.04 -3.90 1.91
CA ARG A 216 6.68 -2.87 2.89
C ARG A 216 7.79 -2.74 3.92
N TYR A 217 7.98 -1.54 4.43
CA TYR A 217 9.03 -1.22 5.40
C TYR A 217 8.79 -1.94 6.73
N GLU A 218 7.55 -1.94 7.20
CA GLU A 218 7.14 -2.57 8.45
C GLU A 218 7.39 -4.09 8.41
N SER A 219 7.02 -4.73 7.29
CA SER A 219 7.28 -6.15 7.06
C SER A 219 8.77 -6.48 7.00
N ALA A 220 9.59 -5.58 6.43
CA ALA A 220 11.03 -5.74 6.41
C ALA A 220 11.63 -5.70 7.82
N LEU A 221 11.21 -4.72 8.62
CA LEU A 221 11.65 -4.58 10.01
C LEU A 221 11.28 -5.80 10.85
N ILE A 222 10.03 -6.27 10.77
CA ILE A 222 9.58 -7.43 11.54
C ILE A 222 10.40 -8.68 11.19
N ARG A 223 10.67 -8.93 9.91
CA ARG A 223 11.51 -10.06 9.49
C ARG A 223 12.94 -9.95 9.98
N LEU A 224 13.49 -8.74 9.95
CA LEU A 224 14.85 -8.47 10.39
C LEU A 224 14.96 -8.66 11.91
N MET A 225 14.01 -8.12 12.67
CA MET A 225 13.91 -8.32 14.12
C MET A 225 13.76 -9.80 14.47
N ALA A 226 12.87 -10.52 13.78
CA ALA A 226 12.70 -11.95 14.01
C ALA A 226 14.00 -12.73 13.76
N PHE A 227 14.71 -12.43 12.66
CA PHE A 227 15.99 -13.04 12.35
C PHE A 227 17.05 -12.78 13.43
N LEU A 228 17.19 -11.53 13.86
CA LEU A 228 18.15 -11.15 14.90
C LEU A 228 17.79 -11.78 16.26
N SER A 229 16.52 -11.72 16.66
CA SER A 229 16.07 -12.28 17.93
C SER A 229 16.22 -13.81 17.99
N LEU A 230 16.00 -14.53 16.89
CA LEU A 230 16.16 -15.98 16.85
C LEU A 230 17.63 -16.42 16.80
N SER A 231 18.51 -15.63 16.19
CA SER A 231 19.93 -15.98 16.06
C SER A 231 20.75 -15.60 17.30
N ALA A 232 20.35 -14.58 18.07
CA ALA A 232 21.10 -14.12 19.24
C ALA A 232 21.34 -15.21 20.32
N PRO A 233 20.35 -16.00 20.76
CA PRO A 233 20.57 -17.03 21.79
C PRO A 233 21.58 -18.09 21.36
N ILE A 234 21.58 -18.48 20.08
CA ILE A 234 22.48 -19.49 19.53
C ILE A 234 23.93 -18.99 19.60
N ILE A 235 24.15 -17.74 19.21
CA ILE A 235 25.48 -17.11 19.24
C ILE A 235 26.00 -16.97 20.67
N ILE A 236 25.12 -16.58 21.61
CA ILE A 236 25.48 -16.43 23.02
C ILE A 236 25.81 -17.80 23.65
N TYR A 237 24.99 -18.82 23.39
CA TYR A 237 25.17 -20.15 23.97
C TYR A 237 26.50 -20.79 23.54
N TYR A 238 26.88 -20.67 22.27
CA TYR A 238 28.09 -21.28 21.72
C TYR A 238 29.32 -20.34 21.72
N ARG A 239 29.33 -19.27 22.53
CA ARG A 239 30.39 -18.24 22.53
C ARG A 239 31.82 -18.79 22.70
N ASN A 240 31.97 -19.91 23.43
CA ASN A 240 33.27 -20.51 23.75
C ASN A 240 33.85 -21.34 22.59
N VAL A 241 33.09 -21.58 21.53
CA VAL A 241 33.59 -22.27 20.32
C VAL A 241 34.24 -21.24 19.40
N SER A 242 35.52 -21.40 19.07
CA SER A 242 36.31 -20.42 18.31
C SER A 242 35.67 -19.97 16.99
N ILE A 243 35.03 -20.90 16.27
CA ILE A 243 34.32 -20.60 15.01
C ILE A 243 33.09 -19.72 15.27
N VAL A 244 32.31 -20.04 16.31
CA VAL A 244 31.09 -19.29 16.64
C VAL A 244 31.42 -17.91 17.20
N HIS A 245 32.56 -17.77 17.88
CA HIS A 245 33.04 -16.46 18.33
C HIS A 245 33.24 -15.50 17.14
N ILE A 246 33.89 -15.96 16.06
CA ILE A 246 34.08 -15.18 14.83
C ILE A 246 32.72 -14.87 14.16
N ILE A 247 31.83 -15.86 14.08
CA ILE A 247 30.47 -15.66 13.55
C ILE A 247 29.70 -14.62 14.38
N GLY A 248 29.85 -14.64 15.71
CA GLY A 248 29.22 -13.67 16.60
C GLY A 248 29.69 -12.24 16.37
N ILE A 249 31.00 -12.05 16.12
CA ILE A 249 31.54 -10.74 15.73
C ILE A 249 30.91 -10.26 14.42
N ILE A 250 30.88 -11.12 13.39
CA ILE A 250 30.25 -10.79 12.09
C ILE A 250 28.77 -10.46 12.28
N TRP A 251 28.06 -11.23 13.10
CA TRP A 251 26.65 -11.01 13.40
C TRP A 251 26.40 -9.67 14.10
N LEU A 252 27.25 -9.26 15.04
CA LEU A 252 27.16 -7.95 15.67
C LEU A 252 27.32 -6.81 14.65
N TYR A 253 28.26 -6.94 13.72
CA TYR A 253 28.39 -5.98 12.62
C TYR A 253 27.15 -5.95 11.72
N ILE A 254 26.56 -7.12 11.42
CA ILE A 254 25.31 -7.20 10.67
C ILE A 254 24.17 -6.51 11.44
N LEU A 255 24.08 -6.70 12.75
CA LEU A 255 23.08 -6.04 13.59
C LEU A 255 23.23 -4.52 13.54
N ILE A 256 24.44 -3.99 13.75
CA ILE A 256 24.70 -2.54 13.69
C ILE A 256 24.44 -2.00 12.28
N PHE A 257 24.88 -2.71 11.26
CA PHE A 257 24.65 -2.30 9.87
C PHE A 257 23.17 -2.24 9.54
N THR A 258 22.40 -3.25 9.94
CA THR A 258 20.96 -3.34 9.63
C THR A 258 20.12 -2.34 10.43
N THR A 259 20.51 -2.00 11.66
CA THR A 259 19.85 -0.94 12.44
C THR A 259 20.12 0.43 11.83
N LEU A 260 21.37 0.74 11.47
CA LEU A 260 21.71 1.98 10.74
C LEU A 260 20.98 2.06 9.39
N LEU A 261 20.97 0.97 8.63
CA LEU A 261 20.24 0.87 7.36
C LEU A 261 18.76 1.21 7.54
N SER A 262 18.14 0.70 8.61
CA SER A 262 16.73 0.95 8.93
C SER A 262 16.48 2.41 9.29
N ILE A 263 17.36 3.02 10.09
CA ILE A 263 17.28 4.45 10.47
C ILE A 263 17.39 5.32 9.23
N PHE A 264 18.39 5.11 8.37
CA PHE A 264 18.56 5.90 7.13
C PHE A 264 17.39 5.68 6.15
N ALA A 265 16.87 4.46 6.07
CA ALA A 265 15.67 4.17 5.28
C ALA A 265 14.47 4.98 5.79
N TYR A 266 14.28 5.07 7.11
CA TYR A 266 13.19 5.82 7.73
C TYR A 266 13.33 7.33 7.56
N THR A 267 14.51 7.90 7.80
CA THR A 267 14.73 9.35 7.69
C THR A 267 14.50 9.86 6.28
N ALA A 268 14.90 9.08 5.26
CA ALA A 268 14.69 9.43 3.86
C ALA A 268 13.25 9.13 3.35
N MET A 269 12.37 8.57 4.18
CA MET A 269 10.94 8.42 3.88
C MET A 269 10.08 9.59 4.40
N ARG A 270 10.59 10.34 5.38
CA ARG A 270 9.93 11.50 5.97
C ARG A 270 10.12 12.72 5.08
#